data_AF-A0A7X7B4G7-F1
#
_entry.id   AF-A0A7X7B4G7-F1
#
_cell.length_a   1.000
_cell.length_b   1.000
_cell.length_c   1.000
_cell.angle_alpha   90.00
_cell.angle_beta   90.00
_cell.angle_gamma   90.00
#
_symmetry.space_group_name_H-M   'P 1'
#
loop_
_entity.id
_entity.type
_entity.pdbx_description
1 polymer ?
#
loop_
_entity_poly.entity_id
_entity_poly.type
_entity_poly.pdbx_seq_one_letter_code
_entity_poly.pdbx_strand_id
1 'polypeptide(L)'
;MISTDKNKENIIDLLNSLNIEYKIEDYNFKEKNIEIKFILSKKDKDFILDFYNENKDIYTEKTEQTEKDLKEIKDIYVMFSSENMYFGKTEHDYTAVNIASLYLIEIYLDKIQEDIFYYLNN
;
A
#
# COMPACT_ATOMS: atom_id res chain seq x y z
N MET A 1 -13.02 10.32 24.36
CA MET A 1 -12.30 9.12 23.88
C MET A 1 -13.16 8.48 22.82
N ILE A 2 -12.70 8.51 21.58
CA ILE A 2 -13.27 7.66 20.53
C ILE A 2 -12.89 6.22 20.92
N SER A 3 -13.82 5.26 20.87
CA SER A 3 -13.48 3.88 21.22
C SER A 3 -12.57 3.29 20.14
N THR A 4 -11.67 2.40 20.56
CA THR A 4 -10.76 1.66 19.66
C THR A 4 -11.49 1.00 18.48
N ASP A 5 -12.71 0.54 18.72
CA ASP A 5 -13.57 -0.09 17.71
C ASP A 5 -14.05 0.91 16.66
N LYS A 6 -14.36 2.16 17.05
CA LYS A 6 -14.82 3.22 16.14
C LYS A 6 -13.71 3.70 15.20
N ASN A 7 -12.45 3.76 15.65
CA ASN A 7 -11.34 4.11 14.76
C ASN A 7 -11.09 3.02 13.71
N LYS A 8 -11.20 1.76 14.11
CA LYS A 8 -11.10 0.64 13.17
C LYS A 8 -12.21 0.71 12.11
N GLU A 9 -13.45 0.99 12.52
CA GLU A 9 -14.57 1.20 11.60
C GLU A 9 -14.31 2.35 10.62
N ASN A 10 -13.82 3.50 11.10
CA ASN A 10 -13.51 4.64 10.23
C ASN A 10 -12.40 4.30 9.20
N ILE A 11 -11.37 3.55 9.62
CA ILE A 11 -10.32 3.08 8.69
C ILE A 11 -10.93 2.13 7.64
N ILE A 12 -11.82 1.22 8.04
CA ILE A 12 -12.51 0.32 7.10
C ILE A 12 -13.37 1.10 6.11
N ASP A 13 -14.13 2.10 6.57
CA ASP A 13 -14.96 2.95 5.71
C ASP A 13 -14.11 3.73 4.70
N LEU A 14 -12.96 4.26 5.16
CA LEU A 14 -11.99 4.93 4.32
C LEU A 14 -11.43 3.99 3.24
N LEU A 15 -11.02 2.78 3.62
CA LEU A 15 -10.50 1.78 2.67
C LEU A 15 -11.58 1.34 1.67
N ASN A 16 -12.82 1.19 2.11
CA ASN A 16 -13.95 0.87 1.23
C ASN A 16 -14.21 1.97 0.19
N SER A 17 -13.85 3.23 0.48
CA SER A 17 -14.01 4.35 -0.45
C SER A 17 -13.01 4.33 -1.61
N LEU A 18 -11.89 3.61 -1.49
CA LEU A 18 -10.80 3.60 -2.46
C LEU A 18 -11.09 2.81 -3.74
N ASN A 19 -12.20 2.07 -3.79
CA ASN A 19 -12.57 1.21 -4.93
C ASN A 19 -11.43 0.26 -5.36
N ILE A 20 -10.64 -0.21 -4.38
CA ILE A 20 -9.59 -1.21 -4.52
C ILE A 20 -9.91 -2.37 -3.58
N GLU A 21 -9.60 -3.60 -4.01
CA GLU A 21 -9.75 -4.77 -3.16
C GLU A 21 -8.62 -4.79 -2.12
N TYR A 22 -8.96 -5.05 -0.85
CA TYR A 22 -7.98 -5.07 0.23
C TYR A 22 -8.35 -6.10 1.30
N LYS A 23 -7.37 -6.43 2.14
CA LYS A 23 -7.53 -7.23 3.35
C LYS A 23 -6.66 -6.63 4.45
N ILE A 24 -7.23 -6.44 5.64
CA ILE A 24 -6.46 -6.10 6.84
C ILE A 24 -5.82 -7.41 7.34
N GLU A 25 -4.49 -7.48 7.33
CA GLU A 25 -3.73 -8.66 7.76
C GLU A 25 -3.41 -8.60 9.26
N ASP A 26 -3.06 -7.40 9.75
CA ASP A 26 -2.84 -7.15 11.17
C ASP A 26 -3.38 -5.78 11.58
N TYR A 27 -3.86 -5.68 12.82
CA TYR A 27 -4.29 -4.43 13.43
C TYR A 27 -3.99 -4.46 14.93
N ASN A 28 -2.97 -3.73 15.34
CA ASN A 28 -2.59 -3.59 16.73
C ASN A 28 -2.72 -2.14 17.18
N PHE A 29 -3.86 -1.81 17.79
CA PHE A 29 -4.10 -0.46 18.29
C PHE A 29 -3.16 -0.06 19.44
N LYS A 30 -2.70 -1.01 20.26
CA LYS A 30 -1.75 -0.69 21.35
C LYS A 30 -0.41 -0.22 20.81
N GLU A 31 0.02 -0.84 19.72
CA GLU A 31 1.23 -0.46 18.98
C GLU A 31 0.95 0.59 17.90
N LYS A 32 -0.31 1.04 17.79
CA LYS A 32 -0.79 2.01 16.80
C LYS A 32 -0.35 1.65 15.38
N ASN A 33 -0.53 0.39 14.99
CA ASN A 33 -0.19 -0.06 13.66
C ASN A 33 -1.34 -0.84 13.01
N ILE A 34 -1.33 -0.83 11.68
CA ILE A 34 -2.22 -1.61 10.83
C ILE A 34 -1.45 -2.07 9.59
N GLU A 35 -1.52 -3.35 9.27
CA GLU A 35 -1.00 -3.90 8.02
C GLU A 35 -2.17 -4.23 7.08
N ILE A 36 -2.10 -3.66 5.88
CA ILE A 36 -3.12 -3.79 4.85
C ILE A 36 -2.49 -4.43 3.63
N LYS A 37 -3.07 -5.53 3.19
CA LYS A 37 -2.80 -6.16 1.91
C LYS A 37 -3.74 -5.58 0.85
N PHE A 38 -3.22 -4.82 -0.08
CA PHE A 38 -3.94 -4.36 -1.27
C PHE A 38 -3.85 -5.41 -2.36
N ILE A 39 -4.98 -5.84 -2.91
CA ILE A 39 -5.07 -6.82 -3.99
C ILE A 39 -5.19 -6.05 -5.30
N LEU A 40 -4.19 -6.23 -6.17
CA LEU A 40 -4.07 -5.48 -7.41
C LEU A 40 -4.96 -6.09 -8.49
N SER A 41 -5.88 -5.29 -9.01
CA SER A 41 -6.65 -5.68 -10.19
C SER A 41 -5.75 -5.73 -11.42
N LYS A 42 -6.23 -6.34 -12.52
CA LYS A 42 -5.50 -6.29 -13.79
C LYS A 42 -5.21 -4.84 -14.23
N LYS A 43 -6.20 -3.96 -14.04
CA LYS A 43 -6.07 -2.54 -14.37
C LYS A 43 -4.92 -1.90 -13.58
N ASP A 44 -4.85 -2.14 -12.27
CA ASP A 44 -3.76 -1.58 -11.44
C ASP A 44 -2.39 -2.06 -11.90
N LYS A 45 -2.27 -3.34 -12.28
CA LYS A 45 -1.01 -3.90 -12.81
C LYS A 45 -0.60 -3.25 -14.12
N ASP A 46 -1.55 -3.08 -15.04
CA ASP A 46 -1.31 -2.43 -16.32
C ASP A 46 -0.81 -0.99 -16.09
N PHE A 47 -1.42 -0.24 -15.15
CA PHE A 47 -0.96 1.09 -14.77
C PHE A 47 0.42 1.12 -14.10
N ILE A 48 0.70 0.20 -13.18
CA ILE A 48 2.03 0.09 -12.55
C ILE A 48 3.10 -0.14 -13.61
N LEU A 49 2.81 -0.98 -14.61
CA LEU A 49 3.73 -1.25 -15.72
C LEU A 49 3.90 -0.02 -16.61
N ASP A 50 2.82 0.70 -16.93
CA ASP A 50 2.89 1.94 -17.70
C ASP A 50 3.74 2.99 -16.97
N PHE A 51 3.47 3.21 -15.67
CA PHE A 51 4.24 4.10 -14.82
C PHE A 51 5.73 3.73 -14.78
N TYR A 52 6.03 2.44 -14.62
CA TYR A 52 7.40 1.94 -14.67
C TYR A 52 8.06 2.21 -16.02
N ASN A 53 7.37 1.97 -17.13
CA ASN A 53 7.91 2.15 -18.47
C ASN A 53 8.17 3.63 -18.79
N GLU A 54 7.29 4.53 -18.34
CA GLU A 54 7.45 5.98 -18.47
C GLU A 54 8.63 6.52 -17.66
N ASN A 55 8.91 5.89 -16.52
CA ASN A 55 9.94 6.31 -15.56
C ASN A 55 11.12 5.34 -15.50
N LYS A 56 11.33 4.51 -16.53
CA LYS A 56 12.26 3.38 -16.43
C LYS A 56 13.69 3.81 -16.09
N ASP A 57 14.09 4.98 -16.56
CA ASP A 57 15.46 5.50 -16.42
C ASP A 57 15.79 6.01 -15.01
N ILE A 58 14.79 6.35 -14.18
CA ILE A 58 15.04 6.77 -12.79
C ILE A 58 15.32 5.59 -11.87
N TYR A 59 14.94 4.38 -12.26
CA TYR A 59 15.22 3.16 -11.50
C TYR A 59 16.59 2.60 -11.90
N THR A 60 17.64 3.11 -11.26
CA THR A 60 19.03 2.71 -11.52
C THR A 60 19.36 1.30 -11.03
N GLU A 61 18.60 0.78 -10.08
CA GLU A 61 18.78 -0.54 -9.46
C GLU A 61 17.91 -1.64 -10.08
N LYS A 62 17.14 -1.32 -11.13
CA LYS A 62 16.27 -2.30 -11.80
C LYS A 62 17.09 -3.48 -12.33
N THR A 63 16.57 -4.68 -12.12
CA THR A 63 17.12 -5.92 -12.67
C THR A 63 16.09 -6.58 -13.60
N GLU A 64 16.48 -7.63 -14.31
CA GLU A 64 15.52 -8.47 -15.04
C GLU A 64 14.46 -9.07 -14.10
N GLN A 65 14.84 -9.35 -12.84
CA GLN A 65 13.93 -9.83 -11.81
C GLN A 65 12.90 -8.78 -11.43
N THR A 66 13.28 -7.49 -11.37
CA THR A 66 12.34 -6.37 -11.16
C THR A 66 11.23 -6.37 -12.21
N GLU A 67 11.57 -6.49 -13.50
CA GLU A 67 10.58 -6.48 -14.58
C GLU A 67 9.66 -7.71 -14.55
N LYS A 68 10.19 -8.84 -14.13
CA LYS A 68 9.40 -10.07 -13.95
C LYS A 68 8.42 -9.91 -12.78
N ASP A 69 8.91 -9.43 -11.64
CA ASP A 69 8.09 -9.24 -10.45
C ASP A 69 7.00 -8.20 -10.67
N LEU A 70 7.25 -7.11 -11.39
CA LEU A 70 6.21 -6.13 -11.75
C LEU A 70 5.05 -6.74 -12.56
N LYS A 71 5.31 -7.75 -13.39
CA LYS A 71 4.27 -8.45 -14.16
C LYS A 71 3.51 -9.45 -13.31
N GLU A 72 4.17 -10.02 -12.31
CA GLU A 72 3.63 -11.11 -11.50
C GLU A 72 2.97 -10.63 -10.21
N ILE A 73 3.34 -9.46 -9.69
CA ILE A 73 2.85 -8.90 -8.43
C ILE A 73 1.33 -8.87 -8.41
N LYS A 74 0.73 -9.48 -7.39
CA LYS A 74 -0.72 -9.60 -7.23
C LYS A 74 -1.24 -8.79 -6.07
N ASP A 75 -0.37 -8.52 -5.11
CA ASP A 75 -0.72 -7.83 -3.91
C ASP A 75 0.50 -7.09 -3.35
N ILE A 76 0.20 -6.05 -2.56
CA ILE A 76 1.19 -5.22 -1.88
C ILE A 76 0.76 -5.09 -0.44
N TYR A 77 1.70 -5.29 0.47
CA TYR A 77 1.47 -5.10 1.89
C TYR A 77 1.96 -3.70 2.25
N VAL A 78 1.12 -2.94 2.96
CA VAL A 78 1.46 -1.63 3.49
C VAL A 78 1.14 -1.62 4.97
N MET A 79 2.16 -1.36 5.78
CA MET A 79 2.03 -1.19 7.21
C MET A 79 2.03 0.30 7.53
N PHE A 80 0.93 0.78 8.10
CA PHE A 80 0.85 2.10 8.69
C PHE A 80 1.14 1.99 10.18
N SER A 81 1.98 2.88 10.69
CA SER A 81 2.16 3.15 12.10
C SER A 81 1.64 4.55 12.42
N SER A 82 1.67 4.95 13.69
CA SER A 82 1.24 6.29 14.10
C SER A 82 2.01 7.45 13.47
N GLU A 83 3.20 7.18 12.90
CA GLU A 83 4.11 8.22 12.39
C GLU A 83 4.65 7.92 10.99
N ASN A 84 4.73 6.64 10.61
CA ASN A 84 5.41 6.19 9.40
C ASN A 84 4.57 5.17 8.64
N MET A 85 4.83 5.07 7.34
CA MET A 85 4.32 4.03 6.46
C MET A 85 5.49 3.18 5.95
N TYR A 86 5.31 1.87 5.93
CA TYR A 86 6.31 0.90 5.48
C TYR A 86 5.68 -0.07 4.50
N PHE A 87 6.46 -0.56 3.55
CA PHE A 87 6.03 -1.65 2.69
C PHE A 87 6.33 -2.99 3.38
N GLY A 88 5.31 -3.81 3.51
CA GLY A 88 5.34 -5.08 4.25
C GLY A 88 6.12 -6.17 3.52
N LYS A 89 6.18 -7.35 4.14
CA LYS A 89 6.99 -8.48 3.64
C LYS A 89 6.46 -8.97 2.29
N THR A 90 7.37 -9.15 1.35
CA THR A 90 7.08 -9.59 -0.01
C THR A 90 8.20 -10.51 -0.50
N GLU A 91 7.85 -11.50 -1.32
CA GLU A 91 8.80 -12.39 -1.98
C GLU A 91 9.42 -11.75 -3.24
N HIS A 92 8.89 -10.60 -3.66
CA HIS A 92 9.30 -9.87 -4.86
C HIS A 92 10.52 -8.98 -4.62
N ASP A 93 11.22 -8.68 -5.70
CA ASP A 93 12.30 -7.69 -5.74
C ASP A 93 11.89 -6.37 -5.08
N TYR A 94 12.78 -5.82 -4.26
CA TYR A 94 12.51 -4.60 -3.49
C TYR A 94 12.20 -3.41 -4.40
N THR A 95 12.87 -3.29 -5.55
CA THR A 95 12.62 -2.22 -6.52
C THR A 95 11.23 -2.34 -7.13
N ALA A 96 10.80 -3.57 -7.47
CA ALA A 96 9.46 -3.82 -8.02
C ALA A 96 8.37 -3.43 -7.02
N VAL A 97 8.53 -3.80 -5.75
CA VAL A 97 7.59 -3.45 -4.69
C VAL A 97 7.57 -1.94 -4.44
N ASN A 98 8.73 -1.29 -4.45
CA ASN A 98 8.82 0.15 -4.27
C ASN A 98 8.08 0.89 -5.40
N ILE A 99 8.29 0.51 -6.66
CA ILE A 99 7.58 1.06 -7.83
C ILE A 99 6.07 0.88 -7.69
N ALA A 100 5.64 -0.35 -7.42
CA ALA A 100 4.23 -0.68 -7.32
C ALA A 100 3.55 0.04 -6.14
N SER A 101 4.31 0.27 -5.06
CA SER A 101 3.82 1.00 -3.90
C SER A 101 3.79 2.51 -4.11
N LEU A 102 4.75 3.10 -4.82
CA LEU A 102 4.71 4.51 -5.21
C LEU A 102 3.47 4.82 -6.06
N TYR A 103 3.10 3.92 -6.97
CA TYR A 103 1.82 4.02 -7.68
C TYR A 103 0.62 3.98 -6.74
N LEU A 104 0.58 3.03 -5.79
CA LEU A 104 -0.50 2.98 -4.81
C LEU A 104 -0.59 4.30 -4.02
N ILE A 105 0.55 4.89 -3.65
CA ILE A 105 0.62 6.18 -2.98
C ILE A 105 0.01 7.28 -3.83
N GLU A 106 0.48 7.44 -5.06
CA GLU A 106 0.08 8.52 -5.96
C GLU A 106 -1.43 8.52 -6.25
N ILE A 107 -2.04 7.34 -6.38
CA ILE A 107 -3.47 7.24 -6.74
C ILE A 107 -4.38 7.12 -5.51
N TYR A 108 -3.97 6.34 -4.52
CA TYR A 108 -4.84 5.91 -3.42
C TYR A 108 -4.33 6.39 -2.06
N LEU A 109 -3.03 6.21 -1.74
CA LEU A 109 -2.58 6.36 -0.36
C LEU A 109 -2.39 7.82 0.08
N ASP A 110 -2.04 8.75 -0.82
CA ASP A 110 -1.94 10.19 -0.49
C ASP A 110 -3.23 10.74 0.14
N LYS A 111 -4.39 10.19 -0.27
CA LYS A 111 -5.70 10.62 0.24
C LYS A 111 -6.07 10.01 1.59
N ILE A 112 -5.47 8.90 1.98
CA ILE A 112 -5.90 8.14 3.16
C ILE A 112 -4.83 8.09 4.25
N GLN A 113 -3.57 8.36 3.92
CA GLN A 113 -2.45 8.23 4.85
C GLN A 113 -2.64 9.15 6.06
N GLU A 114 -2.98 10.42 5.84
CA GLU A 114 -3.20 11.38 6.92
C GLU A 114 -4.38 10.96 7.82
N ASP A 115 -5.47 10.49 7.22
CA ASP A 115 -6.65 10.01 7.93
C ASP A 115 -6.36 8.74 8.75
N ILE A 116 -5.61 7.77 8.18
CA ILE A 116 -5.18 6.57 8.90
C ILE A 116 -4.30 6.96 10.09
N PHE A 117 -3.33 7.87 9.91
CA PHE A 117 -2.49 8.35 11.01
C PHE A 117 -3.31 9.06 12.10
N TYR A 118 -4.32 9.84 11.70
CA TYR A 118 -5.24 10.47 12.64
C TYR A 118 -5.99 9.43 13.48
N TYR A 119 -6.57 8.40 12.86
CA TYR A 119 -7.34 7.37 13.56
C TYR A 119 -6.47 6.43 14.42
N LEU A 120 -5.20 6.22 14.06
CA LEU A 120 -4.26 5.46 14.90
C LEU A 120 -3.83 6.24 16.16
N ASN A 121 -3.94 7.57 16.15
CA ASN A 121 -3.47 8.42 17.24
C ASN A 121 -4.56 8.91 18.20
N ASN A 122 -5.83 8.81 17.83
CA ASN A 122 -6.99 9.32 18.61
C ASN A 122 -7.93 8.21 19.06
#